data_AF-A0A8T4PUW9-F1
#
_entry.id   AF-A0A8T4PUW9-F1
#
_cell.length_a   1.000
_cell.length_b   1.000
_cell.length_c   1.000
_cell.angle_alpha   90.00
_cell.angle_beta   90.00
_cell.angle_gamma   90.00
#
_symmetry.space_group_name_H-M   'P 1'
#
loop_
_entity.id
_entity.type
_entity.pdbx_description
1 polymer ?
#
loop_
_entity_poly.entity_id
_entity_poly.type
_entity_poly.pdbx_seq_one_letter_code
_entity_poly.pdbx_strand_id
1 'polypeptide(L)'
;MKKLAVALLSLSLLPAALAASPLKIVAAIFAALFFVIILGILHLVLQVFMILDCFKRELENKMLWLFLLSLVPLAPVFYYFRVKRKNRGKLALKIVDQMGFASAVVAVVSAVLWINFGILGGLVAVVLSVAARKKDVHSKTGLALGITAFGLQTLFFIAYFGFFFMIFIPATLLEAQAGESWGNLTIDHAVLGVDQDEVNACAGRNTKVFSTSQRICMEPFGVRPFQANKDGLHVFDMDSKIVQENGTVVLYQTRIFEGEETFLHDDELDGGYWTIVDLEDFDSGTYTYTLTVYDLVGRKRGMINKTFEVR
;
A
#
# COMPACT_ATOMS: atom_id res chain seq x y z
N MET A 1 -0.52 -27.82 3.96
CA MET A 1 0.72 -28.63 3.91
C MET A 1 0.66 -29.82 2.94
N LYS A 2 -0.39 -30.66 2.91
CA LYS A 2 -0.47 -31.83 1.99
C LYS A 2 -0.35 -31.51 0.49
N LYS A 3 -0.88 -30.37 0.01
CA LYS A 3 -0.76 -29.96 -1.40
C LYS A 3 0.66 -29.54 -1.81
N LEU A 4 1.46 -29.03 -0.87
CA LEU A 4 2.85 -28.65 -1.11
C LEU A 4 3.76 -29.89 -1.18
N ALA A 5 3.48 -30.89 -0.35
CA ALA A 5 4.18 -32.18 -0.38
C ALA A 5 3.94 -32.94 -1.70
N VAL A 6 2.73 -32.88 -2.27
CA VAL A 6 2.41 -33.47 -3.57
C VAL A 6 3.14 -32.74 -4.72
N ALA A 7 3.23 -31.42 -4.66
CA ALA A 7 3.98 -30.62 -5.65
C ALA A 7 5.50 -30.89 -5.59
N LEU A 8 6.06 -31.06 -4.38
CA LEU A 8 7.46 -31.42 -4.17
C LEU A 8 7.77 -32.87 -4.61
N LEU A 9 6.83 -33.81 -4.39
CA LEU A 9 6.97 -35.17 -4.89
C LEU A 9 6.97 -35.23 -6.43
N SER A 10 6.14 -34.43 -7.11
CA SER A 10 6.17 -34.36 -8.58
C SER A 10 7.50 -33.80 -9.13
N LEU A 11 8.21 -32.95 -8.37
CA LEU A 11 9.54 -32.47 -8.76
C LEU A 11 10.61 -33.56 -8.67
N SER A 12 10.45 -34.54 -7.76
CA SER A 12 11.41 -35.65 -7.60
C SER A 12 11.31 -36.73 -8.69
N LEU A 13 10.25 -36.71 -9.51
CA LEU A 13 10.06 -37.63 -10.64
C LEU A 13 10.62 -37.11 -11.98
N LEU A 14 11.13 -35.88 -12.01
CA LEU A 14 11.81 -35.30 -13.19
C LEU A 14 12.95 -36.18 -13.77
N PRO A 15 13.77 -36.87 -12.95
CA PRO A 15 14.87 -37.70 -13.46
C PRO A 15 14.40 -38.91 -14.29
N ALA A 16 13.23 -39.47 -14.01
CA ALA A 16 12.69 -40.61 -14.76
C ALA A 16 12.13 -40.21 -16.13
N ALA A 17 11.67 -38.96 -16.27
CA ALA A 17 11.26 -38.39 -17.56
C ALA A 17 12.43 -38.08 -18.50
N LEU A 18 13.67 -38.00 -17.98
CA LEU A 18 14.90 -37.80 -18.77
C LEU A 18 15.39 -39.07 -19.49
N ALA A 19 14.79 -40.23 -19.23
CA ALA A 19 14.96 -41.44 -20.05
C ALA A 19 14.09 -41.42 -21.33
N ALA A 20 13.33 -40.36 -21.55
CA ALA A 20 12.54 -40.17 -22.75
C ALA A 20 13.45 -39.89 -23.96
N SER A 21 13.03 -40.36 -25.15
CA SER A 21 13.76 -40.07 -26.39
C SER A 21 14.01 -38.56 -26.54
N PRO A 22 15.14 -38.13 -27.14
CA PRO A 22 15.49 -36.71 -27.30
C PRO A 22 14.34 -35.87 -27.88
N LEU A 23 13.51 -36.48 -28.72
CA LEU A 23 12.31 -35.88 -29.31
C LEU A 23 11.27 -35.45 -28.26
N LYS A 24 11.04 -36.23 -27.20
CA LYS A 24 10.10 -35.90 -26.12
C LYS A 24 10.61 -34.75 -25.24
N ILE A 25 11.92 -34.68 -25.01
CA ILE A 25 12.55 -33.57 -24.28
C ILE A 25 12.40 -32.27 -25.07
N VAL A 26 12.68 -32.30 -26.38
CA VAL A 26 12.50 -31.15 -27.27
C VAL A 26 11.03 -30.71 -27.29
N ALA A 27 10.08 -31.64 -27.43
CA ALA A 27 8.65 -31.31 -27.40
C ALA A 27 8.21 -30.68 -26.06
N ALA A 28 8.72 -31.18 -24.93
CA ALA A 28 8.42 -30.60 -23.61
C ALA A 28 8.97 -29.17 -23.46
N ILE A 29 10.18 -28.90 -23.98
CA ILE A 29 10.75 -27.55 -24.00
C ILE A 29 9.91 -26.61 -24.86
N PHE A 30 9.50 -27.04 -26.06
CA PHE A 30 8.62 -26.24 -26.93
C PHE A 30 7.27 -25.96 -26.26
N ALA A 31 6.67 -26.96 -25.59
CA ALA A 31 5.43 -26.77 -24.85
C ALA A 31 5.59 -25.78 -23.69
N ALA A 32 6.69 -25.85 -22.94
CA ALA A 32 6.99 -24.92 -21.86
C ALA A 32 7.20 -23.48 -22.37
N LEU A 33 7.96 -23.32 -23.47
CA LEU A 33 8.16 -22.01 -24.10
C LEU A 33 6.84 -21.43 -24.63
N PHE A 34 6.03 -22.26 -25.28
CA PHE A 34 4.70 -21.87 -25.78
C PHE A 34 3.78 -21.43 -24.64
N PHE A 35 3.80 -22.14 -23.51
CA PHE A 35 3.03 -21.77 -22.32
C PHE A 35 3.49 -20.42 -21.73
N VAL A 36 4.80 -20.17 -21.65
CA VAL A 36 5.36 -18.88 -21.20
C VAL A 36 4.93 -17.74 -22.13
N ILE A 37 4.92 -17.97 -23.45
CA ILE A 37 4.43 -16.98 -24.43
C ILE A 37 2.95 -16.67 -24.20
N ILE A 38 2.12 -17.68 -23.99
CA ILE A 38 0.69 -17.48 -23.69
C ILE A 38 0.50 -16.66 -22.41
N LEU A 39 1.24 -16.97 -21.36
CA LEU A 39 1.19 -16.21 -20.10
C LEU A 39 1.64 -14.75 -20.30
N GLY A 40 2.68 -14.53 -21.10
CA GLY A 40 3.15 -13.19 -21.45
C GLY A 40 2.10 -12.37 -22.22
N ILE A 41 1.44 -12.99 -23.21
CA ILE A 41 0.36 -12.35 -23.97
C ILE A 41 -0.83 -12.05 -23.06
N LEU A 42 -1.25 -13.00 -22.22
CA LEU A 42 -2.36 -12.79 -21.28
C LEU A 42 -2.06 -11.65 -20.29
N HIS A 43 -0.81 -11.58 -19.82
CA HIS A 43 -0.35 -10.51 -18.95
C HIS A 43 -0.41 -9.13 -19.65
N LEU A 44 0.09 -9.05 -20.89
CA LEU A 44 0.03 -7.83 -21.70
C LEU A 44 -1.40 -7.37 -21.94
N VAL A 45 -2.31 -8.30 -22.26
CA VAL A 45 -3.73 -7.99 -22.45
C VAL A 45 -4.35 -7.39 -21.18
N LEU A 46 -4.08 -8.00 -20.01
CA LEU A 46 -4.52 -7.45 -18.72
C LEU A 46 -3.96 -6.05 -18.47
N GLN A 47 -2.66 -5.85 -18.72
CA GLN A 47 -1.99 -4.57 -18.56
C GLN A 47 -2.65 -3.47 -19.41
N VAL A 48 -2.95 -3.76 -20.68
CA VAL A 48 -3.67 -2.83 -21.59
C VAL A 48 -5.07 -2.52 -21.07
N PHE A 49 -5.86 -3.51 -20.66
CA PHE A 49 -7.20 -3.28 -20.11
C PHE A 49 -7.16 -2.36 -18.88
N MET A 50 -6.15 -2.52 -18.04
CA MET A 50 -6.01 -1.75 -16.81
C MET A 50 -5.50 -0.33 -17.06
N ILE A 51 -4.63 -0.13 -18.05
CA ILE A 51 -4.27 1.18 -18.54
C ILE A 51 -5.51 1.90 -19.10
N LEU A 52 -6.34 1.23 -19.89
CA LEU A 52 -7.59 1.80 -20.42
C LEU A 52 -8.58 2.16 -19.31
N ASP A 53 -8.74 1.30 -18.29
CA ASP A 53 -9.56 1.61 -17.10
C ASP A 53 -8.98 2.80 -16.32
N CYS A 54 -7.66 2.88 -16.18
CA CYS A 54 -6.97 4.02 -15.56
C CYS A 54 -7.18 5.32 -16.34
N PHE A 55 -7.27 5.27 -17.68
CA PHE A 55 -7.60 6.45 -18.48
C PHE A 55 -9.03 6.93 -18.28
N LYS A 56 -9.98 6.00 -18.08
CA LYS A 56 -11.40 6.31 -17.86
C LYS A 56 -11.70 6.85 -16.46
N ARG A 57 -10.88 6.50 -15.46
CA ARG A 57 -11.08 6.94 -14.07
C ARG A 57 -10.32 8.23 -13.77
N GLU A 58 -10.95 9.09 -12.98
CA GLU A 58 -10.28 10.22 -12.32
C GLU A 58 -9.58 9.70 -11.05
N LEU A 59 -8.35 9.22 -11.23
CA LEU A 59 -7.48 8.82 -10.13
C LEU A 59 -6.54 9.97 -9.78
N GLU A 60 -6.47 10.27 -8.49
CA GLU A 60 -5.41 11.09 -7.91
C GLU A 60 -4.06 10.45 -8.24
N ASN A 61 -3.17 11.22 -8.88
CA ASN A 61 -1.88 10.75 -9.42
C ASN A 61 -1.97 9.76 -10.61
N LYS A 62 -2.87 10.02 -11.57
CA LYS A 62 -3.04 9.23 -12.81
C LYS A 62 -1.73 8.90 -13.52
N MET A 63 -0.80 9.85 -13.63
CA MET A 63 0.50 9.64 -14.31
C MET A 63 1.38 8.61 -13.61
N LEU A 64 1.37 8.57 -12.27
CA LEU A 64 2.11 7.58 -11.49
C LEU A 64 1.55 6.17 -11.71
N TRP A 65 0.22 6.03 -11.74
CA TRP A 65 -0.42 4.73 -12.00
C TRP A 65 -0.16 4.23 -13.41
N LEU A 66 -0.16 5.11 -14.41
CA LEU A 66 0.22 4.75 -15.78
C LEU A 66 1.68 4.30 -15.87
N PHE A 67 2.58 4.97 -15.17
CA PHE A 67 4.00 4.60 -15.09
C PHE A 67 4.21 3.25 -14.37
N LEU A 68 3.52 3.03 -13.24
CA LEU A 68 3.59 1.76 -12.53
C LEU A 68 2.99 0.63 -13.36
N LEU A 69 1.84 0.87 -13.99
CA LEU A 69 1.19 -0.11 -14.86
C LEU A 69 2.02 -0.47 -16.07
N SER A 70 2.87 0.42 -16.60
CA SER A 70 3.71 0.14 -17.78
C SER A 70 5.02 -0.58 -17.44
N LEU A 71 5.61 -0.32 -16.28
CA LEU A 71 6.94 -0.82 -15.92
C LEU A 71 6.93 -2.01 -14.95
N VAL A 72 5.85 -2.20 -14.18
CA VAL A 72 5.81 -3.20 -13.11
C VAL A 72 4.83 -4.32 -13.49
N PRO A 73 5.29 -5.56 -13.74
CA PRO A 73 4.45 -6.70 -14.14
C PRO A 73 3.36 -7.09 -13.12
N LEU A 74 3.40 -6.56 -11.90
CA LEU A 74 2.38 -6.82 -10.88
C LEU A 74 1.46 -5.63 -10.63
N ALA A 75 1.76 -4.45 -11.20
CA ALA A 75 0.92 -3.26 -11.06
C ALA A 75 -0.55 -3.50 -11.47
N PRO A 76 -0.89 -4.33 -12.48
CA PRO A 76 -2.27 -4.66 -12.78
C PRO A 76 -3.01 -5.28 -11.58
N VAL A 77 -2.42 -6.27 -10.91
CA VAL A 77 -3.03 -6.92 -9.73
C VAL A 77 -3.27 -5.89 -8.62
N PHE A 78 -2.32 -4.98 -8.40
CA PHE A 78 -2.41 -3.98 -7.35
C PHE A 78 -3.42 -2.87 -7.64
N TYR A 79 -3.45 -2.39 -8.87
CA TYR A 79 -4.48 -1.45 -9.30
C TYR A 79 -5.87 -2.07 -9.09
N TYR A 80 -6.05 -3.35 -9.42
CA TYR A 80 -7.33 -4.04 -9.23
C TYR A 80 -7.76 -4.01 -7.75
N PHE A 81 -6.86 -4.34 -6.83
CA PHE A 81 -7.15 -4.27 -5.40
C PHE A 81 -7.40 -2.85 -4.91
N ARG A 82 -6.65 -1.84 -5.39
CA ARG A 82 -6.86 -0.45 -5.00
C ARG A 82 -8.21 0.09 -5.45
N VAL A 83 -8.58 -0.16 -6.71
CA VAL A 83 -9.89 0.24 -7.26
C VAL A 83 -11.02 -0.49 -6.51
N LYS A 84 -10.86 -1.78 -6.23
CA LYS A 84 -11.84 -2.56 -5.47
C LYS A 84 -11.95 -2.09 -4.01
N ARG A 85 -10.87 -1.62 -3.40
CA ARG A 85 -10.84 -1.06 -2.04
C ARG A 85 -11.54 0.29 -1.96
N LYS A 86 -11.40 1.16 -2.97
CA LYS A 86 -12.15 2.43 -3.05
C LYS A 86 -13.67 2.21 -3.11
N ASN A 87 -14.11 1.13 -3.76
CA ASN A 87 -15.54 0.79 -3.85
C ASN A 87 -16.12 0.07 -2.61
N ARG A 88 -15.31 -0.29 -1.61
CA ARG A 88 -15.77 -1.07 -0.44
C ARG A 88 -16.00 -0.27 0.84
N GLY A 89 -15.97 1.06 0.77
CA GLY A 89 -16.16 1.89 1.95
C GLY A 89 -15.05 1.72 2.98
N LYS A 90 -14.90 2.77 3.77
CA LYS A 90 -13.99 2.96 4.91
C LYS A 90 -13.65 1.65 5.66
N LEU A 91 -12.42 1.13 5.51
CA LEU A 91 -11.77 0.39 6.59
C LEU A 91 -10.23 0.45 6.49
N ALA A 92 -9.66 0.88 7.61
CA ALA A 92 -8.30 1.29 7.86
C ALA A 92 -7.21 0.33 7.37
N LEU A 93 -6.21 0.90 6.69
CA LEU A 93 -4.77 0.58 6.75
C LEU A 93 -4.15 1.25 5.52
N LYS A 94 -3.66 2.49 5.65
CA LYS A 94 -3.11 3.22 4.50
C LYS A 94 -1.66 3.67 4.63
N ILE A 95 -0.99 3.47 5.77
CA ILE A 95 0.38 3.99 5.96
C ILE A 95 1.40 2.87 6.22
N VAL A 96 1.05 1.79 6.93
CA VAL A 96 1.99 0.67 7.18
C VAL A 96 2.10 -0.29 5.98
N ASP A 97 1.11 -0.31 5.08
CA ASP A 97 1.13 -1.21 3.92
C ASP A 97 2.05 -0.74 2.80
N GLN A 98 2.23 0.56 2.55
CA GLN A 98 2.94 1.01 1.33
C GLN A 98 4.45 0.68 1.33
N MET A 99 5.09 0.64 2.50
CA MET A 99 6.52 0.31 2.62
C MET A 99 6.78 -1.20 2.60
N GLY A 100 5.97 -1.99 3.31
CA GLY A 100 6.01 -3.46 3.20
C GLY A 100 5.68 -3.93 1.78
N PHE A 101 4.77 -3.23 1.11
CA PHE A 101 4.33 -3.47 -0.26
C PHE A 101 5.40 -3.19 -1.31
N ALA A 102 6.11 -2.07 -1.24
CA ALA A 102 7.22 -1.80 -2.17
C ALA A 102 8.31 -2.89 -2.08
N SER A 103 8.63 -3.32 -0.85
CA SER A 103 9.62 -4.39 -0.63
C SER A 103 9.16 -5.75 -1.17
N ALA A 104 7.87 -6.09 -1.02
CA ALA A 104 7.30 -7.33 -1.54
C ALA A 104 7.24 -7.33 -3.08
N VAL A 105 6.90 -6.20 -3.69
CA VAL A 105 6.89 -6.05 -5.15
C VAL A 105 8.29 -6.19 -5.73
N VAL A 106 9.28 -5.54 -5.13
CA VAL A 106 10.68 -5.69 -5.55
C VAL A 106 11.11 -7.15 -5.41
N ALA A 107 10.83 -7.80 -4.28
CA ALA A 107 11.19 -9.20 -4.07
C ALA A 107 10.59 -10.15 -5.12
N VAL A 108 9.32 -9.96 -5.50
CA VAL A 108 8.66 -10.82 -6.49
C VAL A 108 9.15 -10.52 -7.91
N VAL A 109 9.29 -9.25 -8.29
CA VAL A 109 9.84 -8.87 -9.63
C VAL A 109 11.27 -9.41 -9.77
N SER A 110 12.07 -9.29 -8.73
CA SER A 110 13.41 -9.87 -8.67
C SER A 110 13.41 -11.38 -8.81
N ALA A 111 12.51 -12.09 -8.14
CA ALA A 111 12.39 -13.54 -8.26
C ALA A 111 11.97 -13.97 -9.67
N VAL A 112 11.03 -13.26 -10.29
CA VAL A 112 10.57 -13.54 -11.67
C VAL A 112 11.68 -13.27 -12.69
N LEU A 113 12.43 -12.18 -12.54
CA LEU A 113 13.60 -11.93 -13.38
C LEU A 113 14.65 -13.02 -13.19
N TRP A 114 14.92 -13.44 -11.95
CA TRP A 114 15.89 -14.50 -11.65
C TRP A 114 15.53 -15.83 -12.31
N ILE A 115 14.25 -16.22 -12.25
CA ILE A 115 13.75 -17.46 -12.89
C ILE A 115 13.88 -17.37 -14.41
N ASN A 116 13.45 -16.28 -15.05
CA ASN A 116 13.52 -16.15 -16.50
C ASN A 116 14.97 -16.09 -17.02
N PHE A 117 15.83 -15.36 -16.34
CA PHE A 117 17.24 -15.27 -16.69
C PHE A 117 18.00 -16.58 -16.44
N GLY A 118 17.66 -17.31 -15.37
CA GLY A 118 18.21 -18.64 -15.10
C GLY A 118 17.79 -19.68 -16.13
N ILE A 119 16.53 -19.67 -16.54
CA ILE A 119 16.01 -20.58 -17.58
C ILE A 119 16.66 -20.28 -18.93
N LEU A 120 16.77 -19.01 -19.31
CA LEU A 120 17.41 -18.61 -20.57
C LEU A 120 18.89 -18.97 -20.58
N GLY A 121 19.62 -18.70 -19.49
CA GLY A 121 21.03 -19.08 -19.34
C GLY A 121 21.22 -20.60 -19.41
N GLY A 122 20.36 -21.38 -18.76
CA GLY A 122 20.36 -22.83 -18.83
C GLY A 122 20.10 -23.38 -20.25
N LEU A 123 19.13 -22.80 -20.96
CA LEU A 123 18.82 -23.16 -22.35
C LEU A 123 19.99 -22.88 -23.28
N VAL A 124 20.62 -21.71 -23.18
CA VAL A 124 21.81 -21.36 -23.96
C VAL A 124 22.95 -22.34 -23.68
N ALA A 125 23.19 -22.68 -22.41
CA ALA A 125 24.22 -23.65 -22.03
C ALA A 125 23.95 -25.05 -22.62
N VAL A 126 22.69 -25.51 -22.62
CA VAL A 126 22.29 -26.80 -23.22
C VAL A 126 22.48 -26.77 -24.73
N VAL A 127 22.02 -25.72 -25.42
CA VAL A 127 22.18 -25.57 -26.87
C VAL A 127 23.65 -25.56 -27.26
N LEU A 128 24.49 -24.81 -26.54
CA LEU A 128 25.94 -24.77 -26.76
C LEU A 128 26.59 -26.13 -26.49
N SER A 129 26.15 -26.86 -25.45
CA SER A 129 26.65 -28.19 -25.14
C SER A 129 26.29 -29.23 -26.21
N VAL A 130 25.07 -29.16 -26.75
CA VAL A 130 24.61 -30.04 -27.86
C VAL A 130 25.34 -29.68 -29.16
N ALA A 131 25.52 -28.40 -29.45
CA ALA A 131 26.26 -27.93 -30.62
C ALA A 131 27.74 -28.35 -30.57
N ALA A 132 28.36 -28.28 -29.38
CA ALA A 132 29.74 -28.70 -29.16
C ALA A 132 29.95 -30.22 -29.32
N ARG A 133 28.95 -31.06 -29.06
CA ARG A 133 29.06 -32.52 -29.29
C ARG A 133 29.03 -32.91 -30.77
N LYS A 134 28.57 -32.03 -31.66
CA LYS A 134 28.37 -32.35 -33.10
C LYS A 134 29.58 -32.02 -33.98
N LYS A 135 30.57 -31.32 -33.45
CA LYS A 135 31.88 -31.06 -34.08
C LYS A 135 32.93 -31.61 -33.12
N ASP A 136 33.88 -32.41 -33.59
CA ASP A 136 35.06 -32.89 -32.83
C ASP A 136 36.03 -31.75 -32.46
N VAL A 137 35.50 -30.63 -31.97
CA VAL A 137 36.26 -29.49 -31.49
C VAL A 137 36.33 -29.63 -29.98
N HIS A 138 37.55 -29.79 -29.49
CA HIS A 138 37.92 -30.01 -28.08
C HIS A 138 36.97 -29.36 -27.07
N SER A 139 36.38 -30.18 -26.19
CA SER A 139 35.30 -29.82 -25.24
C SER A 139 35.63 -28.73 -24.22
N LYS A 140 36.85 -28.21 -24.20
CA LYS A 140 37.32 -27.19 -23.24
C LYS A 140 36.78 -25.78 -23.55
N THR A 141 36.53 -25.45 -24.82
CA THR A 141 36.07 -24.10 -25.22
C THR A 141 34.60 -23.85 -24.91
N GLY A 142 33.73 -24.86 -25.02
CA GLY A 142 32.31 -24.73 -24.69
C GLY A 142 32.05 -24.49 -23.19
N LEU A 143 32.83 -25.13 -22.33
CA LEU A 143 32.74 -24.95 -20.87
C LEU A 143 33.16 -23.52 -20.47
N ALA A 144 34.24 -23.01 -21.06
CA ALA A 144 34.73 -21.66 -20.78
C ALA A 144 33.71 -20.57 -21.14
N LEU A 145 33.02 -20.70 -22.29
CA LEU A 145 31.97 -19.78 -22.71
C LEU A 145 30.73 -19.81 -21.81
N GLY A 146 30.36 -20.99 -21.29
CA GLY A 146 29.27 -21.13 -20.33
C GLY A 146 29.58 -20.44 -18.99
N ILE A 147 30.81 -20.60 -18.49
CA ILE A 147 31.25 -19.98 -17.23
C ILE A 147 31.32 -18.46 -17.35
N THR A 148 31.82 -17.92 -18.47
CA THR A 148 31.92 -16.47 -18.66
C THR A 148 30.55 -15.81 -18.83
N ALA A 149 29.61 -16.43 -19.55
CA ALA A 149 28.24 -15.93 -19.67
C ALA A 149 27.53 -15.88 -18.30
N PHE A 150 27.65 -16.95 -17.51
CA PHE A 150 27.07 -17.01 -16.17
C PHE A 150 27.71 -15.99 -15.21
N GLY A 151 29.04 -15.83 -15.26
CA GLY A 151 29.77 -14.86 -14.45
C GLY A 151 29.38 -13.41 -14.76
N LEU A 152 29.28 -13.06 -16.04
CA LEU A 152 28.91 -11.71 -16.48
C LEU A 152 27.46 -11.36 -16.06
N GLN A 153 26.55 -12.33 -16.17
CA GLN A 153 25.17 -12.16 -15.76
C GLN A 153 25.02 -11.99 -14.23
N THR A 154 25.83 -12.72 -13.46
CA THR A 154 25.89 -12.57 -12.00
C THR A 154 26.43 -11.20 -11.59
N LEU A 155 27.45 -10.69 -12.28
CA LEU A 155 28.01 -9.35 -12.03
C LEU A 155 27.01 -8.24 -12.35
N PHE A 156 26.29 -8.35 -13.47
CA PHE A 156 25.25 -7.38 -13.83
C PHE A 156 24.12 -7.34 -12.80
N PHE A 157 23.76 -8.50 -12.25
CA PHE A 157 22.77 -8.62 -11.19
C PHE A 157 23.24 -7.97 -9.88
N ILE A 158 24.47 -8.25 -9.43
CA ILE A 158 25.04 -7.63 -8.22
C ILE A 158 25.12 -6.11 -8.37
N ALA A 159 25.55 -5.61 -9.53
CA ALA A 159 25.62 -4.18 -9.80
C ALA A 159 24.22 -3.53 -9.78
N TYR A 160 23.23 -4.15 -10.43
CA TYR A 160 21.86 -3.65 -10.47
C TYR A 160 21.22 -3.62 -9.07
N PHE A 161 21.39 -4.69 -8.30
CA PHE A 161 20.87 -4.78 -6.92
C PHE A 161 21.59 -3.84 -5.95
N GLY A 162 22.91 -3.74 -6.05
CA GLY A 162 23.70 -2.82 -5.23
C GLY A 162 23.27 -1.36 -5.46
N PHE A 163 23.08 -0.97 -6.73
CA PHE A 163 22.59 0.36 -7.09
C PHE A 163 21.16 0.61 -6.59
N PHE A 164 20.26 -0.37 -6.72
CA PHE A 164 18.88 -0.25 -6.23
C PHE A 164 18.82 -0.05 -4.71
N PHE A 165 19.56 -0.86 -3.93
CA PHE A 165 19.59 -0.73 -2.48
C PHE A 165 20.25 0.57 -2.00
N MET A 166 21.29 1.04 -2.70
CA MET A 166 21.97 2.29 -2.37
C MET A 166 21.10 3.53 -2.58
N ILE A 167 20.14 3.48 -3.50
CA ILE A 167 19.23 4.60 -3.79
C ILE A 167 17.95 4.53 -2.94
N PHE A 168 17.35 3.35 -2.77
CA PHE A 168 16.04 3.23 -2.15
C PHE A 168 16.05 3.10 -0.62
N ILE A 169 17.13 2.58 -0.02
CA ILE A 169 17.22 2.51 1.45
C ILE A 169 17.32 3.91 2.08
N PRO A 170 18.18 4.83 1.61
CA PRO A 170 18.30 6.13 2.27
C PRO A 170 17.02 6.97 2.16
N ALA A 171 16.34 6.94 1.01
CA ALA A 171 15.13 7.73 0.78
C ALA A 171 13.97 7.31 1.71
N THR A 172 13.80 5.99 1.92
CA THR A 172 12.72 5.47 2.76
C THR A 172 13.02 5.56 4.26
N LEU A 173 14.29 5.49 4.65
CA LEU A 173 14.70 5.65 6.05
C LEU A 173 14.69 7.11 6.52
N LEU A 174 14.96 8.08 5.61
CA LEU A 174 14.91 9.50 5.92
C LEU A 174 13.48 9.97 6.22
N GLU A 175 12.49 9.45 5.51
CA GLU A 175 11.08 9.86 5.64
C GLU A 175 10.41 9.29 6.91
N ALA A 176 10.89 8.15 7.42
CA ALA A 176 10.35 7.51 8.63
C ALA A 176 10.92 8.08 9.94
N GLN A 177 12.00 8.86 9.90
CA GLN A 177 12.69 9.39 11.09
C GLN A 177 12.51 10.89 11.30
N ALA A 178 11.85 11.61 10.39
CA ALA A 178 11.41 12.97 10.64
C ALA A 178 10.18 12.96 11.55
N GLY A 179 10.38 12.57 12.82
CA GLY A 179 9.45 12.87 13.91
C GLY A 179 9.44 14.36 14.15
N GLU A 180 8.90 15.12 13.19
CA GLU A 180 8.75 16.56 13.31
C GLU A 180 7.90 16.82 14.54
N SER A 181 8.49 17.50 15.52
CA SER A 181 7.78 17.92 16.72
C SER A 181 6.74 18.95 16.31
N TRP A 182 5.47 18.56 16.35
CA TRP A 182 4.37 19.48 16.16
C TRP A 182 4.36 20.50 17.30
N GLY A 183 4.10 21.77 16.99
CA GLY A 183 3.75 22.77 17.99
C GLY A 183 2.42 22.45 18.67
N ASN A 184 2.05 23.24 19.69
CA ASN A 184 0.80 23.02 20.43
C ASN A 184 -0.28 24.02 19.97
N LEU A 185 -1.49 23.51 19.73
CA LEU A 185 -2.73 24.28 19.72
C LEU A 185 -3.39 24.13 21.09
N THR A 186 -3.97 25.20 21.60
CA THR A 186 -4.90 25.17 22.73
C THR A 186 -6.30 24.94 22.21
N ILE A 187 -7.09 24.11 22.90
CA ILE A 187 -8.51 23.93 22.66
C ILE A 187 -9.20 24.36 23.96
N ASP A 188 -9.93 25.47 23.93
CA ASP A 188 -10.53 26.04 25.14
C ASP A 188 -11.60 25.09 25.72
N HIS A 189 -12.48 24.56 24.88
CA HIS A 189 -13.41 23.50 25.26
C HIS A 189 -13.91 22.70 24.06
N ALA A 190 -14.65 21.62 24.33
CA ALA A 190 -15.38 20.87 23.32
C ALA A 190 -16.75 20.44 23.85
N VAL A 191 -17.71 20.39 22.95
CA VAL A 191 -19.07 19.89 23.17
C VAL A 191 -19.15 18.47 22.62
N LEU A 192 -19.70 17.56 23.42
CA LEU A 192 -20.13 16.23 22.99
C LEU A 192 -21.65 16.20 23.10
N GLY A 193 -22.33 15.85 22.01
CA GLY A 193 -23.79 15.89 21.92
C GLY A 193 -24.34 14.87 20.93
N VAL A 194 -25.65 14.97 20.67
CA VAL A 194 -26.37 14.17 19.68
C VAL A 194 -26.45 14.96 18.38
N ASP A 195 -26.20 14.28 17.26
CA ASP A 195 -26.43 14.85 15.94
C ASP A 195 -27.95 14.94 15.69
N GLN A 196 -28.49 16.16 15.61
CA GLN A 196 -29.92 16.46 15.43
C GLN A 196 -30.18 17.23 14.12
N ASP A 197 -29.47 16.89 13.05
CA ASP A 197 -29.57 17.46 11.69
C ASP A 197 -28.49 18.51 11.36
N GLU A 198 -28.34 18.82 10.06
CA GLU A 198 -27.24 19.65 9.50
C GLU A 198 -27.17 21.08 10.06
N VAL A 199 -28.27 21.61 10.58
CA VAL A 199 -28.35 23.02 11.03
C VAL A 199 -27.98 23.18 12.51
N ASN A 200 -28.15 22.14 13.32
CA ASN A 200 -27.87 22.12 14.76
C ASN A 200 -27.01 20.91 15.10
N ALA A 201 -25.88 20.80 14.42
CA ALA A 201 -24.89 19.80 14.76
C ALA A 201 -24.53 19.90 16.25
N CYS A 202 -24.49 18.74 16.92
CA CYS A 202 -24.16 18.61 18.34
C CYS A 202 -25.12 19.29 19.32
N ALA A 203 -26.41 19.25 19.00
CA ALA A 203 -27.47 19.56 19.95
C ALA A 203 -27.48 18.60 21.16
N GLY A 204 -28.02 19.04 22.30
CA GLY A 204 -28.02 18.23 23.54
C GLY A 204 -26.69 18.27 24.28
N ARG A 205 -26.19 19.48 24.57
CA ARG A 205 -24.90 19.71 25.22
C ARG A 205 -24.81 18.98 26.57
N ASN A 206 -23.73 18.21 26.77
CA ASN A 206 -23.31 17.59 28.04
C ASN A 206 -24.15 16.40 28.54
N THR A 207 -24.89 15.71 27.68
CA THR A 207 -25.36 14.36 28.02
C THR A 207 -24.17 13.40 28.04
N LYS A 208 -23.96 12.70 29.14
CA LYS A 208 -22.89 11.69 29.24
C LYS A 208 -23.35 10.29 28.82
N VAL A 209 -24.64 10.10 28.57
CA VAL A 209 -25.24 8.79 28.31
C VAL A 209 -25.98 8.87 26.98
N PHE A 210 -25.66 7.95 26.09
CA PHE A 210 -26.21 7.85 24.73
C PHE A 210 -26.77 6.45 24.48
N SER A 211 -27.76 6.35 23.61
CA SER A 211 -28.26 5.04 23.15
C SER A 211 -27.50 4.56 21.91
N THR A 212 -27.43 3.25 21.70
CA THR A 212 -26.81 2.65 20.50
C THR A 212 -27.46 3.11 19.19
N SER A 213 -28.73 3.53 19.22
CA SER A 213 -29.45 4.06 18.05
C SER A 213 -29.12 5.51 17.72
N GLN A 214 -28.30 6.20 18.50
CA GLN A 214 -27.98 7.62 18.30
C GLN A 214 -26.69 7.80 17.50
N ARG A 215 -26.63 8.93 16.82
CA ARG A 215 -25.41 9.47 16.23
C ARG A 215 -24.89 10.55 17.16
N ILE A 216 -23.64 10.45 17.57
CA ILE A 216 -23.01 11.46 18.43
C ILE A 216 -22.05 12.31 17.62
N CYS A 217 -21.80 13.51 18.10
CA CYS A 217 -20.79 14.36 17.49
C CYS A 217 -20.00 15.17 18.52
N MET A 218 -18.78 15.51 18.12
CA MET A 218 -17.84 16.26 18.94
C MET A 218 -17.34 17.50 18.19
N GLU A 219 -17.55 18.67 18.79
CA GLU A 219 -17.25 19.99 18.24
C GLU A 219 -16.29 20.75 19.18
N PRO A 220 -15.11 21.16 18.72
CA PRO A 220 -14.18 21.98 19.50
C PRO A 220 -14.47 23.48 19.34
N PHE A 221 -14.16 24.26 20.37
CA PHE A 221 -14.33 25.70 20.43
C PHE A 221 -13.06 26.36 20.97
N GLY A 222 -12.79 27.59 20.51
CA GLY A 222 -11.60 28.34 20.87
C GLY A 222 -10.29 27.61 20.57
N VAL A 223 -10.16 27.01 19.37
CA VAL A 223 -8.91 26.35 18.98
C VAL A 223 -7.95 27.36 18.37
N ARG A 224 -6.78 27.54 18.98
CA ARG A 224 -5.81 28.58 18.59
C ARG A 224 -4.38 28.30 19.05
N PRO A 225 -3.37 29.06 18.58
CA PRO A 225 -3.43 29.94 17.41
C PRO A 225 -3.11 29.16 16.13
N PHE A 226 -3.95 29.28 15.12
CA PHE A 226 -3.66 28.79 13.78
C PHE A 226 -2.62 29.68 13.07
N GLN A 227 -1.98 29.14 12.04
CA GLN A 227 -1.10 29.90 11.16
C GLN A 227 -1.71 30.00 9.77
N ALA A 228 -1.92 31.23 9.29
CA ALA A 228 -2.31 31.45 7.91
C ALA A 228 -1.15 31.18 6.94
N ASN A 229 -1.48 30.71 5.74
CA ASN A 229 -0.55 30.58 4.63
C ASN A 229 -0.26 31.96 4.00
N LYS A 230 0.46 31.97 2.87
CA LYS A 230 0.84 33.22 2.18
C LYS A 230 -0.36 33.99 1.60
N ASP A 231 -1.46 33.31 1.39
CA ASP A 231 -2.71 33.84 0.84
C ASP A 231 -3.69 34.27 1.95
N GLY A 232 -3.30 34.14 3.23
CA GLY A 232 -4.15 34.46 4.37
C GLY A 232 -5.16 33.37 4.71
N LEU A 233 -5.04 32.18 4.13
CA LEU A 233 -5.91 31.02 4.37
C LEU A 233 -5.31 30.09 5.42
N HIS A 234 -6.16 29.48 6.22
CA HIS A 234 -5.80 28.45 7.19
C HIS A 234 -6.06 27.08 6.60
N VAL A 235 -5.17 26.12 6.88
CA VAL A 235 -5.34 24.73 6.47
C VAL A 235 -5.30 23.87 7.71
N PHE A 236 -6.41 23.21 8.01
CA PHE A 236 -6.52 22.38 9.20
C PHE A 236 -7.13 21.02 8.90
N ASP A 237 -6.96 20.10 9.83
CA ASP A 237 -7.56 18.78 9.75
C ASP A 237 -7.96 18.28 11.14
N MET A 238 -8.77 17.22 11.18
CA MET A 238 -9.19 16.58 12.42
C MET A 238 -9.07 15.05 12.33
N ASP A 239 -8.61 14.47 13.44
CA ASP A 239 -8.68 13.03 13.70
C ASP A 239 -9.57 12.77 14.91
N SER A 240 -10.31 11.66 14.86
CA SER A 240 -11.23 11.24 15.91
C SER A 240 -10.88 9.81 16.34
N LYS A 241 -10.79 9.56 17.63
CA LYS A 241 -10.47 8.25 18.21
C LYS A 241 -11.40 7.95 19.37
N ILE A 242 -12.05 6.80 19.34
CA ILE A 242 -12.86 6.31 20.46
C ILE A 242 -12.25 5.04 21.02
N VAL A 243 -12.00 5.06 22.32
CA VAL A 243 -11.38 3.97 23.08
C VAL A 243 -12.33 3.55 24.19
N GLN A 244 -12.60 2.25 24.30
CA GLN A 244 -13.37 1.69 25.41
C GLN A 244 -12.54 1.71 26.70
N GLU A 245 -13.18 1.61 27.87
CA GLU A 245 -12.51 1.59 29.18
C GLU A 245 -11.37 0.56 29.30
N ASN A 246 -11.47 -0.58 28.61
CA ASN A 246 -10.44 -1.62 28.57
C ASN A 246 -9.20 -1.26 27.70
N GLY A 247 -9.18 -0.09 27.08
CA GLY A 247 -8.11 0.38 26.19
C GLY A 247 -8.26 -0.04 24.71
N THR A 248 -9.32 -0.78 24.36
CA THR A 248 -9.58 -1.21 22.98
C THR A 248 -10.03 -0.01 22.14
N VAL A 249 -9.38 0.21 21.01
CA VAL A 249 -9.77 1.24 20.04
C VAL A 249 -10.94 0.71 19.23
N VAL A 250 -12.12 1.31 19.40
CA VAL A 250 -13.35 0.92 18.70
C VAL A 250 -13.46 1.64 17.37
N LEU A 251 -13.10 2.92 17.37
CA LEU A 251 -13.15 3.75 16.17
C LEU A 251 -11.88 4.60 16.07
N TYR A 252 -11.36 4.70 14.85
CA TYR A 252 -10.33 5.67 14.51
C TYR A 252 -10.60 6.23 13.12
N GLN A 253 -10.93 7.52 13.06
CA GLN A 253 -11.11 8.29 11.84
C GLN A 253 -9.95 9.27 11.71
N THR A 254 -9.36 9.33 10.54
CA THR A 254 -8.24 10.23 10.26
C THR A 254 -8.56 11.10 9.06
N ARG A 255 -8.02 12.32 9.05
CA ARG A 255 -8.16 13.27 7.95
C ARG A 255 -9.60 13.58 7.56
N ILE A 256 -10.39 13.99 8.55
CA ILE A 256 -11.84 14.18 8.39
C ILE A 256 -12.16 15.30 7.41
N PHE A 257 -11.34 16.35 7.36
CA PHE A 257 -11.53 17.49 6.46
C PHE A 257 -10.55 17.49 5.28
N GLU A 258 -9.71 16.46 5.16
CA GLU A 258 -8.74 16.30 4.06
C GLU A 258 -7.82 17.53 3.79
N GLY A 259 -7.64 18.41 4.78
CA GLY A 259 -6.85 19.63 4.65
C GLY A 259 -7.56 20.74 3.87
N GLU A 260 -8.86 20.93 4.08
CA GLU A 260 -9.60 22.06 3.51
C GLU A 260 -9.00 23.42 3.92
N GLU A 261 -9.02 24.36 2.96
CA GLU A 261 -8.59 25.74 3.18
C GLU A 261 -9.81 26.58 3.60
N THR A 262 -9.67 27.37 4.66
CA THR A 262 -10.73 28.26 5.13
C THR A 262 -10.16 29.59 5.63
N PHE A 263 -11.03 30.56 5.85
CA PHE A 263 -10.71 31.78 6.60
C PHE A 263 -11.17 31.62 8.04
N LEU A 264 -10.22 31.69 8.97
CA LEU A 264 -10.51 31.77 10.40
C LEU A 264 -10.40 33.23 10.88
N HIS A 265 -11.40 33.69 11.63
CA HIS A 265 -11.32 34.99 12.30
C HIS A 265 -10.37 34.88 13.50
N ASP A 266 -9.48 35.87 13.67
CA ASP A 266 -8.50 35.91 14.77
C ASP A 266 -7.60 34.66 14.91
N ASP A 267 -7.33 33.96 13.79
CA ASP A 267 -6.58 32.70 13.78
C ASP A 267 -7.16 31.63 14.74
N GLU A 268 -8.49 31.66 14.92
CA GLU A 268 -9.22 30.84 15.89
C GLU A 268 -10.35 30.06 15.19
N LEU A 269 -10.46 28.76 15.52
CA LEU A 269 -11.58 27.93 15.12
C LEU A 269 -12.59 27.88 16.28
N ASP A 270 -13.70 28.59 16.11
CA ASP A 270 -14.75 28.77 17.13
C ASP A 270 -16.09 28.17 16.67
N GLY A 271 -16.15 26.84 16.64
CA GLY A 271 -17.33 26.07 16.22
C GLY A 271 -17.49 25.96 14.69
N GLY A 272 -18.59 25.33 14.27
CA GLY A 272 -18.92 25.09 12.86
C GLY A 272 -18.21 23.89 12.24
N TYR A 273 -17.37 23.18 13.00
CA TYR A 273 -16.62 22.02 12.54
C TYR A 273 -16.70 20.89 13.56
N TRP A 274 -17.24 19.74 13.17
CA TRP A 274 -17.47 18.63 14.08
C TRP A 274 -17.18 17.27 13.43
N THR A 275 -17.06 16.27 14.29
CA THR A 275 -16.91 14.86 13.88
C THR A 275 -18.18 14.10 14.25
N ILE A 276 -18.66 13.20 13.39
CA ILE A 276 -19.88 12.41 13.63
C ILE A 276 -19.55 10.92 13.70
N VAL A 277 -20.18 10.23 14.65
CA VAL A 277 -20.03 8.80 14.88
C VAL A 277 -21.40 8.14 15.10
N ASP A 278 -21.64 7.06 14.37
CA ASP A 278 -22.80 6.19 14.55
C ASP A 278 -22.49 5.16 15.67
N LEU A 279 -23.39 5.01 16.65
CA LEU A 279 -23.22 4.10 17.80
C LEU A 279 -23.85 2.71 17.61
N GLU A 280 -24.34 2.38 16.42
CA GLU A 280 -25.10 1.14 16.17
C GLU A 280 -24.30 -0.13 16.51
N ASP A 281 -22.98 -0.09 16.28
CA ASP A 281 -22.04 -1.19 16.52
C ASP A 281 -21.32 -1.11 17.88
N PHE A 282 -21.71 -0.18 18.76
CA PHE A 282 -21.08 -0.02 20.07
C PHE A 282 -21.79 -0.88 21.12
N ASP A 283 -21.02 -1.66 21.87
CA ASP A 283 -21.52 -2.33 23.06
C ASP A 283 -21.88 -1.33 24.17
N SER A 284 -22.75 -1.71 25.10
CA SER A 284 -22.99 -0.89 26.30
C SER A 284 -21.71 -0.79 27.14
N GLY A 285 -21.34 0.41 27.57
CA GLY A 285 -20.13 0.63 28.37
C GLY A 285 -19.61 2.06 28.35
N THR A 286 -18.46 2.28 28.98
CA THR A 286 -17.80 3.58 29.07
C THR A 286 -16.73 3.74 27.99
N TYR A 287 -16.71 4.90 27.34
CA TYR A 287 -15.83 5.24 26.24
C TYR A 287 -15.15 6.58 26.48
N THR A 288 -13.94 6.72 25.95
CA THR A 288 -13.20 7.98 25.82
C THR A 288 -13.13 8.38 24.36
N TYR A 289 -13.74 9.51 24.04
CA TYR A 289 -13.66 10.17 22.75
C TYR A 289 -12.52 11.19 22.77
N THR A 290 -11.46 10.94 22.01
CA THR A 290 -10.36 11.86 21.74
C THR A 290 -10.55 12.52 20.38
N LEU A 291 -10.55 13.85 20.37
CA LEU A 291 -10.49 14.67 19.17
C LEU A 291 -9.12 15.34 19.08
N THR A 292 -8.47 15.24 17.92
CA THR A 292 -7.21 15.91 17.62
C THR A 292 -7.43 16.88 16.47
N VAL A 293 -7.04 18.14 16.66
CA VAL A 293 -7.11 19.18 15.63
C VAL A 293 -5.68 19.52 15.21
N TYR A 294 -5.44 19.67 13.92
CA TYR A 294 -4.13 19.97 13.34
C TYR A 294 -4.17 21.28 12.57
N ASP A 295 -3.20 22.16 12.81
CA ASP A 295 -2.84 23.26 11.93
C ASP A 295 -1.73 22.76 10.99
N LEU A 296 -2.07 22.49 9.73
CA LEU A 296 -1.15 21.91 8.75
C LEU A 296 -0.11 22.92 8.25
N VAL A 297 -0.42 24.21 8.30
CA VAL A 297 0.50 25.28 7.89
C VAL A 297 1.53 25.52 8.99
N GLY A 298 1.06 25.75 10.21
CA GLY A 298 1.93 26.02 11.37
C GLY A 298 2.51 24.76 12.00
N ARG A 299 2.12 23.57 11.52
CA ARG A 299 2.51 22.27 12.07
C ARG A 299 2.25 22.21 13.57
N LYS A 300 1.06 22.61 14.00
CA LYS A 300 0.63 22.56 15.41
C LYS A 300 -0.53 21.58 15.59
N ARG A 301 -0.67 21.03 16.79
CA ARG A 301 -1.79 20.14 17.11
C ARG A 301 -2.34 20.38 18.50
N GLY A 302 -3.64 20.20 18.65
CA GLY A 302 -4.35 20.25 19.93
C GLY A 302 -5.14 18.97 20.13
N MET A 303 -5.26 18.51 21.36
CA MET A 303 -6.01 17.30 21.70
C MET A 303 -6.97 17.58 22.85
N ILE A 304 -8.20 17.09 22.73
CA ILE A 304 -9.20 17.15 23.79
C ILE A 304 -9.92 15.81 23.92
N ASN A 305 -10.19 15.43 25.17
CA ASN A 305 -10.84 14.16 25.51
C ASN A 305 -12.18 14.40 26.22
N LYS A 306 -13.19 13.59 25.89
CA LYS A 306 -14.47 13.51 26.62
C LYS A 306 -14.82 12.06 26.88
N THR A 307 -15.40 11.80 28.04
CA THR A 307 -15.91 10.46 28.37
C THR A 307 -17.42 10.42 28.23
N PHE A 308 -17.94 9.27 27.78
CA PHE A 308 -19.37 9.01 27.65
C PHE A 308 -19.70 7.54 27.89
N GLU A 309 -20.97 7.26 28.10
CA GLU A 309 -21.54 5.93 28.30
C GLU A 309 -22.52 5.61 27.17
N VAL A 310 -22.50 4.37 26.70
CA VAL A 310 -23.50 3.80 25.79
C VAL A 310 -24.39 2.86 26.58
N ARG A 311 -25.72 2.99 26.46
CA ARG A 311 -26.71 2.15 27.15
C ARG A 311 -27.80 1.66 26.21
#